data_AF-J9BJJ5-F1
#
_entry.id   AF-J9BJJ5-F1
#
_cell.length_a   1.000
_cell.length_b   1.000
_cell.length_c   1.000
_cell.angle_alpha   90.00
_cell.angle_beta   90.00
_cell.angle_gamma   90.00
#
_symmetry.space_group_name_H-M   'P 1'
#
loop_
_entity.id
_entity.type
_entity.pdbx_description
1 polymer ?
#
loop_
_entity_poly.entity_id
_entity_poly.type
_entity_poly.pdbx_seq_one_letter_code
_entity_poly.pdbx_strand_id
1 'polypeptide(L)'
;MSNISMSSQEIIDTLCDTLNDGIWALRVLDLEGTMHKEGLWEFVNKFHKEYQIEHEGNYEGKKILPSRYSLDIMTARLEGAGLITFRQLGRVRIYQVSKLGNVVIKELEKRAKNNN
;
A
#
# COMPACT_ATOMS: atom_id res chain seq x y z
N MET A 1 -10.39 28.12 18.59
CA MET A 1 -9.83 26.84 18.09
C MET A 1 -10.35 26.64 16.69
N SER A 2 -9.48 26.56 15.68
CA SER A 2 -9.92 26.25 14.31
C SER A 2 -10.25 24.76 14.22
N ASN A 3 -11.49 24.44 13.90
CA ASN A 3 -11.85 23.06 13.56
C ASN A 3 -11.18 22.68 12.23
N ILE A 4 -10.87 21.40 12.07
CA ILE A 4 -10.44 20.84 10.79
C ILE A 4 -11.58 21.08 9.79
N SER A 5 -11.26 21.70 8.64
CA SER A 5 -12.27 22.11 7.65
C SER A 5 -12.83 20.95 6.81
N MET A 6 -12.15 19.80 6.83
CA MET A 6 -12.56 18.58 6.15
C MET A 6 -13.14 17.59 7.16
N SER A 7 -14.22 16.92 6.77
CA SER A 7 -14.73 15.75 7.48
C SER A 7 -13.75 14.58 7.38
N SER A 8 -13.85 13.63 8.31
CA SER A 8 -13.04 12.42 8.27
C SER A 8 -13.21 11.64 6.98
N GLN A 9 -14.42 11.60 6.41
CA GLN A 9 -14.67 10.87 5.16
C GLN A 9 -13.96 11.53 3.98
N GLU A 10 -14.01 12.86 3.85
CA GLU A 10 -13.31 13.57 2.77
C GLU A 10 -11.79 13.35 2.83
N ILE A 11 -11.23 13.23 4.04
CA ILE A 11 -9.81 12.88 4.23
C ILE A 11 -9.54 11.45 3.76
N ILE A 12 -10.38 10.49 4.15
CA ILE A 12 -10.22 9.09 3.69
C ILE A 12 -10.36 8.99 2.17
N ASP A 13 -11.31 9.71 1.56
CA ASP A 13 -11.49 9.76 0.12
C ASP A 13 -10.22 10.24 -0.57
N THR A 14 -9.64 11.35 -0.08
CA THR A 14 -8.37 11.89 -0.58
C THR A 14 -7.23 10.88 -0.48
N LEU A 15 -7.15 10.13 0.63
CA LEU A 15 -6.13 9.09 0.82
C LEU A 15 -6.33 7.91 -0.14
N CYS A 16 -7.56 7.47 -0.35
CA CYS A 16 -7.90 6.42 -1.31
C CYS A 16 -7.52 6.85 -2.74
N ASP A 17 -7.88 8.07 -3.13
CA ASP A 17 -7.69 8.59 -4.49
C ASP A 17 -6.21 8.83 -4.83
N THR A 18 -5.37 9.08 -3.82
CA THR A 18 -3.92 9.34 -3.99
C THR A 18 -3.03 8.12 -3.75
N LEU A 19 -3.62 6.96 -3.43
CA LEU A 19 -2.90 5.75 -3.07
C LEU A 19 -2.12 5.15 -4.25
N ASN A 20 -2.69 5.19 -5.46
CA ASN A 20 -2.11 4.63 -6.70
C ASN A 20 -1.56 3.20 -6.48
N ASP A 21 -0.35 2.93 -6.97
CA ASP A 21 0.39 1.66 -6.81
C ASP A 21 0.67 1.28 -5.35
N GLY A 22 0.53 2.21 -4.40
CA GLY A 22 0.71 1.95 -2.97
C GLY A 22 -0.26 0.90 -2.41
N ILE A 23 -1.37 0.64 -3.12
CA ILE A 23 -2.32 -0.42 -2.78
C ILE A 23 -1.66 -1.80 -2.72
N TRP A 24 -0.65 -2.06 -3.54
CA TRP A 24 0.04 -3.36 -3.54
C TRP A 24 0.79 -3.63 -2.25
N ALA A 25 1.47 -2.61 -1.71
CA ALA A 25 2.17 -2.74 -0.44
C ALA A 25 1.19 -2.89 0.73
N LEU A 26 0.06 -2.18 0.71
CA LEU A 26 -0.99 -2.36 1.73
C LEU A 26 -1.58 -3.77 1.68
N ARG A 27 -1.92 -4.27 0.48
CA ARG A 27 -2.44 -5.63 0.30
C ARG A 27 -1.47 -6.70 0.77
N VAL A 28 -0.18 -6.56 0.45
CA VAL A 28 0.86 -7.48 0.93
C VAL A 28 0.95 -7.48 2.46
N LEU A 29 1.00 -6.31 3.08
CA LEU A 29 1.11 -6.21 4.55
C LEU A 29 -0.17 -6.65 5.28
N ASP A 30 -1.33 -6.54 4.64
CA ASP A 30 -2.60 -7.02 5.18
C ASP A 30 -2.70 -8.55 5.14
N LEU A 31 -2.27 -9.17 4.04
CA LEU A 31 -2.36 -10.62 3.83
C LEU A 31 -1.21 -11.40 4.50
N GLU A 32 0.02 -10.96 4.30
CA GLU A 32 1.23 -11.65 4.77
C GLU A 32 1.69 -11.14 6.14
N GLY A 33 1.15 -10.00 6.58
CA GLY A 33 1.48 -9.40 7.86
C GLY A 33 2.77 -8.59 7.86
N THR A 34 3.35 -8.45 9.05
CA THR A 34 4.50 -7.59 9.31
C THR A 34 5.78 -8.18 8.73
N MET A 35 6.52 -7.40 7.93
CA MET A 35 7.71 -7.91 7.25
C MET A 35 8.81 -6.86 7.06
N HIS A 36 10.01 -7.32 6.75
CA HIS A 36 11.14 -6.43 6.47
C HIS A 36 11.04 -5.80 5.07
N LYS A 37 11.74 -4.68 4.87
CA LYS A 37 11.66 -3.88 3.63
C LYS A 37 11.95 -4.66 2.33
N GLU A 38 12.97 -5.52 2.33
CA GLU A 38 13.32 -6.31 1.15
C GLU A 38 12.26 -7.37 0.85
N GLY A 39 11.75 -8.06 1.87
CA GLY A 39 10.61 -8.96 1.72
C GLY A 39 9.39 -8.24 1.13
N LEU A 40 9.06 -7.04 1.62
CA LEU A 40 7.97 -6.23 1.06
C LEU A 40 8.18 -5.97 -0.44
N TRP A 41 9.41 -5.69 -0.87
CA TRP A 41 9.74 -5.45 -2.28
C TRP A 41 9.51 -6.69 -3.16
N GLU A 42 9.92 -7.86 -2.67
CA GLU A 42 9.75 -9.14 -3.37
C GLU A 42 8.27 -9.50 -3.51
N PHE A 43 7.52 -9.43 -2.40
CA PHE A 43 6.10 -9.77 -2.37
C PHE A 43 5.26 -8.81 -3.20
N VAL A 44 5.51 -7.50 -3.15
CA VAL A 44 4.78 -6.52 -3.97
C VAL A 44 4.95 -6.82 -5.46
N ASN A 45 6.19 -7.08 -5.91
CA ASN A 45 6.42 -7.43 -7.31
C ASN A 45 5.80 -8.76 -7.70
N LYS A 46 5.83 -9.75 -6.80
CA LYS A 46 5.21 -11.06 -7.02
C LYS A 46 3.69 -10.94 -7.17
N PHE A 47 3.02 -10.33 -6.19
CA PHE A 47 1.56 -10.19 -6.17
C PHE A 47 1.05 -9.38 -7.36
N HIS A 48 1.73 -8.27 -7.68
CA HIS A 48 1.39 -7.50 -8.87
C HIS A 48 1.53 -8.35 -10.14
N LYS A 49 2.63 -9.07 -10.31
CA LYS A 49 2.85 -9.92 -11.49
C LYS A 49 1.78 -11.00 -11.61
N GLU A 50 1.47 -11.69 -10.52
CA GLU A 50 0.44 -12.74 -10.49
C GLU A 50 -0.92 -12.20 -10.90
N TYR A 51 -1.32 -11.06 -10.34
CA TYR A 51 -2.56 -10.38 -10.73
C TYR A 51 -2.60 -10.03 -12.22
N GLN A 52 -1.51 -9.51 -12.79
CA GLN A 52 -1.47 -9.18 -14.22
C GLN A 52 -1.56 -10.42 -15.10
N ILE A 53 -0.93 -11.54 -14.71
CA ILE A 53 -1.03 -12.81 -15.45
C ILE A 53 -2.47 -13.31 -15.46
N GLU A 54 -3.17 -13.22 -14.33
CA GLU A 54 -4.57 -13.66 -14.19
C GLU A 54 -5.54 -12.83 -15.03
N HIS A 55 -5.29 -11.53 -15.22
CA HIS A 55 -6.25 -10.61 -15.86
C HIS A 55 -5.92 -10.29 -17.33
N GLU A 56 -4.65 -10.19 -17.71
CA GLU A 56 -4.24 -9.74 -19.05
C GLU A 56 -3.74 -10.88 -19.96
N GLY A 57 -3.38 -12.03 -19.39
CA GLY A 57 -2.83 -13.18 -20.13
C GLY A 57 -1.42 -12.92 -20.69
N ASN A 58 -0.44 -13.74 -20.31
CA ASN A 58 0.98 -13.61 -20.70
C ASN A 58 1.62 -12.25 -20.37
N TYR A 59 1.62 -11.88 -19.08
CA TYR A 59 2.35 -10.71 -18.61
C TYR A 59 3.87 -10.94 -18.55
N GLU A 60 4.60 -10.43 -19.55
CA GLU A 60 6.06 -10.23 -19.53
C GLU A 60 6.47 -8.80 -19.12
N GLY A 61 5.53 -8.05 -18.53
CA GLY A 61 5.74 -6.64 -18.20
C GLY A 61 6.80 -6.39 -17.12
N LYS A 62 7.21 -5.11 -17.02
CA LYS A 62 8.22 -4.66 -16.06
C LYS A 62 7.71 -4.79 -14.63
N LYS A 63 8.60 -5.13 -13.69
CA LYS A 63 8.34 -5.06 -12.25
C LYS A 63 7.77 -3.69 -11.89
N ILE A 64 6.70 -3.67 -11.08
CA ILE A 64 6.08 -2.44 -10.56
C ILE A 64 7.07 -1.63 -9.71
N LEU A 65 7.95 -2.34 -8.98
CA LEU A 65 9.07 -1.77 -8.27
C LEU A 65 10.37 -2.26 -8.93
N PRO A 66 10.86 -1.62 -9.99
CA PRO A 66 12.06 -2.08 -10.72
C PRO A 66 13.35 -1.81 -9.95
N SER A 67 13.35 -0.92 -8.96
CA SER A 67 14.55 -0.51 -8.24
C SER A 67 14.30 -0.24 -6.75
N ARG A 68 15.37 -0.21 -5.97
CA ARG A 68 15.32 0.24 -4.58
C ARG A 68 14.79 1.68 -4.46
N TYR A 69 15.13 2.55 -5.41
CA TYR A 69 14.60 3.91 -5.44
C TYR A 69 13.07 3.93 -5.55
N SER A 70 12.48 3.11 -6.44
CA SER A 70 11.02 3.01 -6.54
C SER A 70 10.36 2.49 -5.26
N LEU A 71 11.01 1.54 -4.58
CA LEU A 71 10.55 1.04 -3.28
C LEU A 71 10.62 2.15 -2.22
N ASP A 72 11.71 2.91 -2.18
CA ASP A 72 11.89 4.02 -1.25
C ASP A 72 10.79 5.08 -1.45
N ILE A 73 10.50 5.47 -2.70
CA ILE A 73 9.41 6.40 -3.02
C ILE A 73 8.05 5.86 -2.58
N MET A 74 7.74 4.59 -2.87
CA MET A 74 6.46 3.98 -2.46
C MET A 74 6.33 3.95 -0.93
N THR A 75 7.36 3.47 -0.23
CA THR A 75 7.34 3.43 1.24
C THR A 75 7.25 4.83 1.85
N ALA A 76 7.96 5.83 1.31
CA ALA A 76 7.89 7.21 1.79
C ALA A 76 6.50 7.83 1.62
N ARG A 77 5.82 7.57 0.50
CA ARG A 77 4.43 8.02 0.29
C ARG A 77 3.47 7.41 1.31
N LEU A 78 3.58 6.10 1.53
CA LEU A 78 2.71 5.38 2.47
C LEU A 78 3.00 5.74 3.94
N GLU A 79 4.27 5.94 4.29
CA GLU A 79 4.69 6.45 5.60
C GLU A 79 4.17 7.88 5.82
N GLY A 80 4.32 8.76 4.82
CA GLY A 80 3.86 10.16 4.89
C GLY A 80 2.34 10.28 4.97
N ALA A 81 1.61 9.38 4.31
CA ALA A 81 0.16 9.26 4.42
C ALA A 81 -0.30 8.57 5.73
N GLY A 82 0.63 8.08 6.54
CA GLY A 82 0.34 7.39 7.80
C GLY A 82 -0.35 6.03 7.61
N LEU A 83 -0.28 5.43 6.42
CA LEU A 83 -0.96 4.17 6.10
C LEU A 83 -0.15 2.95 6.55
N ILE A 84 1.17 3.08 6.54
CA ILE A 84 2.09 2.07 7.09
C ILE A 84 2.98 2.70 8.15
N THR A 85 3.47 1.87 9.05
CA THR A 85 4.50 2.26 10.03
C THR A 85 5.64 1.25 9.98
N PHE A 86 6.80 1.63 10.50
CA PHE A 86 7.89 0.68 10.67
C PHE A 86 8.46 0.69 12.07
N ARG A 87 8.94 -0.47 12.51
CA ARG A 87 9.85 -0.61 13.64
C ARG A 87 11.26 -0.84 13.12
N GLN A 88 12.23 -0.18 13.73
CA GLN A 88 13.64 -0.39 13.38
C GLN A 88 14.25 -1.49 14.27
N LEU A 89 14.89 -2.46 13.64
CA LEU A 89 15.70 -3.50 14.28
C LEU A 89 17.12 -3.41 13.70
N GLY A 90 18.00 -2.70 14.40
CA GLY A 90 19.33 -2.35 13.88
C GLY A 90 19.22 -1.49 12.62
N ARG A 91 19.67 -2.02 11.48
CA ARG A 91 19.58 -1.37 10.16
C ARG A 91 18.34 -1.78 9.36
N VAL A 92 17.58 -2.78 9.84
CA VAL A 92 16.42 -3.31 9.15
C VAL A 92 15.17 -2.55 9.58
N ARG A 93 14.33 -2.19 8.60
CA ARG A 93 12.99 -1.67 8.84
C ARG A 93 11.98 -2.79 8.66
N ILE A 94 11.15 -2.98 9.68
CA ILE A 94 10.05 -3.93 9.72
C ILE A 94 8.75 -3.15 9.58
N TYR A 95 8.07 -3.29 8.44
CA TYR A 95 6.84 -2.59 8.07
C TYR A 95 5.60 -3.35 8.50
N GLN A 96 4.56 -2.60 8.87
CA GLN A 96 3.22 -3.10 9.20
C GLN A 96 2.16 -2.06 8.80
N VAL A 97 0.93 -2.50 8.54
CA VAL A 97 -0.21 -1.61 8.31
C VAL A 97 -0.54 -0.83 9.59
N SER A 98 -0.80 0.46 9.46
CA SER A 98 -1.22 1.29 10.59
C SER A 98 -2.72 1.14 10.89
N LYS A 99 -3.20 1.72 11.99
CA LYS A 99 -4.64 1.79 12.26
C LYS A 99 -5.40 2.54 11.15
N LEU A 100 -4.82 3.60 10.61
CA LEU A 100 -5.39 4.36 9.50
C LEU A 100 -5.35 3.56 8.20
N GLY A 101 -4.25 2.84 7.94
CA GLY A 101 -4.15 1.93 6.80
C GLY A 101 -5.26 0.89 6.78
N ASN A 102 -5.58 0.30 7.94
CA ASN A 102 -6.70 -0.65 8.06
C ASN A 102 -8.07 -0.03 7.78
N VAL A 103 -8.27 1.25 8.12
CA VAL A 103 -9.51 1.98 7.78
C VAL A 103 -9.59 2.19 6.27
N VAL A 104 -8.50 2.61 5.63
CA VAL A 104 -8.43 2.81 4.18
C VAL A 104 -8.64 1.50 3.42
N ILE A 105 -8.04 0.38 3.85
CA ILE A 105 -8.25 -0.94 3.23
C ILE A 105 -9.74 -1.32 3.23
N LYS A 106 -10.41 -1.22 4.39
CA LYS A 106 -11.84 -1.54 4.50
C LYS A 106 -12.71 -0.66 3.61
N GLU A 107 -12.37 0.62 3.50
CA GLU A 107 -13.10 1.55 2.64
C GLU A 107 -12.88 1.21 1.15
N LEU A 108 -11.66 0.87 0.74
CA LEU A 108 -11.37 0.41 -0.62
C LEU A 108 -12.13 -0.88 -0.97
N GLU A 109 -12.17 -1.85 -0.07
CA GLU A 109 -12.95 -3.09 -0.25
C GLU A 109 -14.45 -2.81 -0.40
N LYS A 110 -14.99 -1.89 0.40
CA LYS A 110 -16.39 -1.48 0.32
C LYS A 110 -16.69 -0.83 -1.04
N ARG A 111 -15.79 0.03 -1.54
CA ARG A 111 -15.94 0.64 -2.88
C ARG A 111 -15.90 -0.39 -3.99
N ALA A 112 -14.97 -1.34 -3.92
CA ALA A 112 -14.86 -2.42 -4.90
C ALA A 112 -16.14 -3.27 -4.95
N LYS A 113 -16.77 -3.55 -3.81
CA LYS A 113 -18.05 -4.28 -3.73
C LYS A 113 -19.24 -3.49 -4.29
N ASN A 114 -19.23 -2.17 -4.18
CA ASN A 114 -20.31 -1.32 -4.69
C ASN A 114 -20.22 -1.07 -6.21
N ASN A 115 -19.04 -1.26 -6.79
CA ASN A 115 -18.78 -1.06 -8.22
C ASN A 115 -18.96 -2.34 -9.06
N ASN A 116 -19.13 -3.50 -8.42
CA ASN A 116 -19.46 -4.79 -9.03
C ASN A 116 -20.96 -5.09 -8.87
#